data_AF-A0AAN5C143-F1
#
_entry.id   AF-A0AAN5C143-F1
#
_cell.length_a   1.000
_cell.length_b   1.000
_cell.length_c   1.000
_cell.angle_alpha   90.00
_cell.angle_beta   90.00
_cell.angle_gamma   90.00
#
_symmetry.space_group_name_H-M   'P 1'
#
loop_
_entity.id
_entity.type
_entity.pdbx_description
1 polymer ?
#
loop_
_entity_poly.entity_id
_entity_poly.type
_entity_poly.pdbx_seq_one_letter_code
_entity_poly.pdbx_strand_id
1 'polypeptide(L)'
;MGLPLGELSIISGSLFSPNQLSYYYDGIVHVVPEFDGVRLITHDTCEFLHKVTVLLDSIDLLEKKSPKADENIQRIRSSLPEAVDICVRAAGHEFDAYWQKRLLKAASFGKSVLDLYNSDDFVEMTEKLRVLKAVRDYQIGLPISYDQYMRLTPEKLIERLVNRHEYLLAIKISEYLQIPADRIYVHWASQKVKVSTVDDEAVCKLIVQRLDGKPGISFELIAQAAYDEGRAHLATQLLNHEPRAGKQVPLLLNMEEDEIALDKAIESGDNDLVNYVLLRLKSKLPLASFFRMINTRPMASALVETTARGDDTELLKDLYYQDDRPIDGSNVLLSEALSQTELPSKTEKLHLASRLLVDSKDATVVLQQKLLSEASQLLKVQEALDKDIADRSEFVGLSLNETIYRLIRSGYGKRAQKLQSEFKMPDKTYWWLRLRALVAKRDWGELEEIGRNKKSPIGWEVSQFLTSFCCMHARADTS
;
A
#
# COMPACT_ATOMS: atom_id res chain seq x y z
N MET A 1 29.78 33.77 -30.34
CA MET A 1 30.07 34.82 -31.34
C MET A 1 30.55 34.12 -32.59
N GLY A 2 30.00 34.40 -33.77
CA GLY A 2 30.50 33.84 -35.03
C GLY A 2 31.64 34.70 -35.57
N LEU A 3 32.75 34.09 -35.96
CA LEU A 3 33.86 34.76 -36.64
C LEU A 3 33.63 34.63 -38.15
N PRO A 4 33.52 35.73 -38.93
CA PRO A 4 33.47 35.65 -40.39
C PRO A 4 34.87 35.37 -40.93
N LEU A 5 35.03 34.36 -41.80
CA LEU A 5 36.27 33.97 -42.51
C LEU A 5 37.53 34.26 -41.67
N GLY A 6 37.80 33.41 -40.69
CA GLY A 6 38.80 33.66 -39.67
C GLY A 6 39.66 32.44 -39.42
N GLU A 7 40.98 32.62 -39.57
CA GLU A 7 41.97 31.75 -38.95
C GLU A 7 41.66 31.65 -37.45
N LEU A 8 41.40 30.43 -36.97
CA LEU A 8 41.20 30.19 -35.55
C LEU A 8 42.55 29.79 -34.95
N SER A 9 43.28 30.77 -34.41
CA SER A 9 44.53 30.53 -33.70
C SER A 9 44.25 30.14 -32.25
N ILE A 10 44.61 28.92 -31.88
CA ILE A 10 44.58 28.44 -30.49
C ILE A 10 45.97 28.56 -29.91
N ILE A 11 46.11 29.38 -28.88
CA ILE A 11 47.36 29.55 -28.13
C ILE A 11 47.36 28.53 -26.98
N SER A 12 48.30 27.58 -27.02
CA SER A 12 48.46 26.57 -25.97
C SER A 12 49.88 26.66 -25.38
N GLY A 13 50.02 26.89 -24.07
CA GLY A 13 51.33 27.03 -23.41
C GLY A 13 51.24 27.76 -22.07
N SER A 14 52.35 27.80 -21.31
CA SER A 14 52.47 28.77 -20.20
C SER A 14 52.62 30.18 -20.80
N LEU A 15 52.31 31.23 -20.03
CA LEU A 15 52.48 32.64 -20.43
C LEU A 15 53.88 32.99 -20.99
N PHE A 16 54.87 32.10 -20.78
CA PHE A 16 56.26 32.29 -21.16
C PHE A 16 56.72 31.48 -22.40
N SER A 17 55.91 30.52 -22.90
CA SER A 17 56.18 29.79 -24.16
C SER A 17 54.87 29.31 -24.81
N PRO A 18 54.20 30.15 -25.62
CA PRO A 18 52.99 29.75 -26.35
C PRO A 18 53.32 28.92 -27.60
N ASN A 19 52.80 27.70 -27.68
CA ASN A 19 52.67 26.96 -28.95
C ASN A 19 51.36 27.38 -29.62
N GLN A 20 51.45 28.00 -30.79
CA GLN A 20 50.31 28.41 -31.61
C GLN A 20 49.96 27.30 -32.60
N LEU A 21 48.73 26.78 -32.51
CA LEU A 21 48.12 25.97 -33.57
C LEU A 21 47.06 26.80 -34.29
N SER A 22 47.18 26.90 -35.62
CA SER A 22 46.22 27.61 -36.45
C SER A 22 45.37 26.63 -37.25
N TYR A 23 44.04 26.77 -37.12
CA TYR A 23 43.05 26.02 -37.90
C TYR A 23 42.37 26.95 -38.90
N TYR A 24 42.22 26.49 -40.14
CA TYR A 24 41.62 27.26 -41.23
C TYR A 24 40.30 26.62 -41.62
N TYR A 25 39.23 27.41 -41.66
CA TYR A 25 37.89 26.97 -42.04
C TYR A 25 37.31 27.86 -43.13
N ASP A 26 36.73 27.24 -44.15
CA ASP A 26 36.04 27.93 -45.24
C ASP A 26 34.61 28.32 -44.80
N GLY A 27 34.49 29.35 -43.96
CA GLY A 27 33.17 29.88 -43.56
C GLY A 27 33.10 30.47 -42.15
N ILE A 28 31.88 30.69 -41.68
CA ILE A 28 31.62 31.14 -40.31
C ILE A 28 31.78 29.95 -39.36
N VAL A 29 32.67 30.10 -38.38
CA VAL A 29 32.85 29.10 -37.31
C VAL A 29 32.12 29.57 -36.07
N HIS A 30 31.18 28.75 -35.60
CA HIS A 30 30.52 28.94 -34.32
C HIS A 30 31.31 28.23 -33.23
N VAL A 31 31.88 29.02 -32.33
CA VAL A 31 32.67 28.53 -31.20
C VAL A 31 31.76 28.41 -29.97
N VAL A 32 31.57 27.20 -29.47
CA VAL A 32 30.75 26.91 -28.28
C VAL A 32 31.67 26.41 -27.18
N PRO A 33 31.86 27.17 -26.09
CA PRO A 33 32.64 26.70 -24.96
C PRO A 33 31.87 25.61 -24.20
N GLU A 34 32.54 24.50 -23.94
CA GLU A 34 32.09 23.42 -23.07
C GLU A 34 33.03 23.34 -21.85
N PHE A 35 32.70 22.57 -20.82
CA PHE A 35 33.49 22.58 -19.58
C PHE A 35 34.85 21.87 -19.72
N ASP A 36 34.97 21.00 -20.72
CA ASP A 36 36.10 20.12 -20.99
C ASP A 36 36.79 20.41 -22.33
N GLY A 37 36.31 21.44 -23.05
CA GLY A 37 36.87 21.82 -24.35
C GLY A 37 36.04 22.87 -25.06
N VAL A 38 36.28 23.00 -26.36
CA VAL A 38 35.60 23.95 -27.23
C VAL A 38 35.07 23.21 -28.45
N ARG A 39 33.79 23.36 -28.72
CA ARG A 39 33.16 22.79 -29.92
C ARG A 39 33.13 23.83 -31.03
N LEU A 40 33.62 23.43 -32.19
CA LEU A 40 33.60 24.23 -33.41
C LEU A 40 32.53 23.67 -34.33
N ILE A 41 31.55 24.51 -34.65
CA ILE A 41 30.43 24.13 -35.52
C ILE A 41 30.51 25.00 -36.76
N THR A 42 30.68 24.35 -37.91
CA THR A 42 30.60 24.96 -39.23
C THR A 42 29.32 24.49 -39.92
N HIS A 43 29.11 24.89 -41.18
CA HIS A 43 27.99 24.41 -41.98
C HIS A 43 28.08 22.91 -42.32
N ASP A 44 29.31 22.37 -42.37
CA ASP A 44 29.57 21.00 -42.81
C ASP A 44 30.15 20.10 -41.70
N THR A 45 30.84 20.68 -40.71
CA THR A 45 31.59 19.92 -39.69
C THR A 45 31.24 20.34 -38.26
N CYS A 46 31.32 19.38 -37.35
CA CYS A 46 31.24 19.59 -35.91
C CYS A 46 32.48 18.96 -35.27
N GLU A 47 33.43 19.78 -34.85
CA GLU A 47 34.72 19.37 -34.31
C GLU A 47 34.81 19.71 -32.81
N PHE A 48 35.51 18.88 -32.05
CA PHE A 48 35.71 19.09 -30.61
C PHE A 48 37.20 19.23 -30.32
N LEU A 49 37.58 20.37 -29.75
CA LEU A 49 38.95 20.69 -29.39
C LEU A 49 39.10 20.66 -27.88
N HIS A 50 40.02 19.82 -27.42
CA HIS A 50 40.39 19.75 -26.02
C HIS A 50 41.91 19.65 -25.90
N LYS A 51 42.44 20.10 -24.77
CA LYS A 51 43.88 20.02 -24.50
C LYS A 51 44.20 18.61 -24.00
N VAL A 52 45.03 17.88 -24.74
CA VAL A 52 45.53 16.56 -24.33
C VAL A 52 47.01 16.65 -24.01
N THR A 53 47.45 15.98 -22.95
CA THR A 53 48.87 15.75 -22.67
C THR A 53 49.22 14.34 -23.15
N VAL A 54 49.45 14.15 -24.45
CA VAL A 54 49.89 12.86 -25.00
C VAL A 54 51.32 13.00 -25.53
N LEU A 55 52.20 12.13 -25.04
CA LEU A 55 53.50 11.86 -25.65
C LEU A 55 53.28 10.88 -26.81
N LEU A 56 52.94 11.39 -28.01
CA LEU A 56 52.77 10.55 -29.21
C LEU A 56 54.02 9.69 -29.50
N ASP A 57 55.20 10.22 -29.17
CA ASP A 57 56.50 9.57 -29.37
C ASP A 57 56.61 8.21 -28.65
N SER A 58 55.84 7.99 -27.58
CA SER A 58 55.86 6.72 -26.82
C SER A 58 55.04 5.60 -27.48
N ILE A 59 54.03 5.93 -28.30
CA ILE A 59 53.10 4.96 -28.91
C ILE A 59 53.78 4.19 -30.04
N ASP A 60 54.54 4.89 -30.89
CA ASP A 60 55.27 4.29 -32.01
C ASP A 60 56.44 3.40 -31.56
N LEU A 61 56.96 3.64 -30.35
CA LEU A 61 57.98 2.79 -29.70
C LEU A 61 57.40 1.49 -29.13
N LEU A 62 56.12 1.49 -28.76
CA LEU A 62 55.39 0.36 -28.16
C LEU A 62 54.79 -0.59 -29.22
N GLU A 63 54.39 -0.10 -30.40
CA GLU A 63 53.80 -0.94 -31.47
C GLU A 63 54.84 -1.74 -32.28
N LYS A 64 56.10 -1.30 -32.32
CA LYS A 64 57.16 -2.03 -33.01
C LYS A 64 57.52 -3.25 -32.17
N LYS A 65 56.93 -4.42 -32.50
CA LYS A 65 57.30 -5.78 -32.04
C LYS A 65 58.76 -6.17 -32.40
N SER A 66 59.69 -5.31 -32.04
CA SER A 66 61.12 -5.39 -32.31
C SER A 66 61.82 -5.83 -31.02
N PRO A 67 62.91 -6.61 -31.08
CA PRO A 67 63.73 -6.90 -29.90
C PRO A 67 64.27 -5.64 -29.20
N LYS A 68 64.27 -4.47 -29.88
CA LYS A 68 64.58 -3.17 -29.27
C LYS A 68 63.47 -2.61 -28.39
N ALA A 69 62.23 -3.11 -28.52
CA ALA A 69 61.12 -2.73 -27.66
C ALA A 69 61.33 -3.24 -26.24
N ASP A 70 61.79 -4.48 -26.06
CA ASP A 70 62.11 -5.04 -24.74
C ASP A 70 63.22 -4.24 -24.03
N GLU A 71 64.25 -3.80 -24.75
CA GLU A 71 65.30 -2.91 -24.21
C GLU A 71 64.75 -1.54 -23.80
N ASN A 72 63.85 -0.95 -24.61
CA ASN A 72 63.22 0.33 -24.31
C ASN A 72 62.23 0.23 -23.14
N ILE A 73 61.51 -0.90 -23.02
CA ILE A 73 60.59 -1.17 -21.92
C ILE A 73 61.37 -1.41 -20.62
N GLN A 74 62.52 -2.09 -20.68
CA GLN A 74 63.42 -2.20 -19.52
C GLN A 74 63.95 -0.84 -19.06
N ARG A 75 64.23 0.09 -19.98
CA ARG A 75 64.63 1.48 -19.65
C ARG A 75 63.51 2.30 -19.00
N ILE A 76 62.25 2.01 -19.34
CA ILE A 76 61.06 2.75 -18.89
C ILE A 76 60.30 1.97 -17.79
N ARG A 77 60.83 0.83 -17.31
CA ARG A 77 60.12 -0.09 -16.41
C ARG A 77 59.57 0.58 -15.14
N SER A 78 60.24 1.62 -14.63
CA SER A 78 59.80 2.40 -13.47
C SER A 78 58.60 3.31 -13.75
N SER A 79 58.45 3.85 -14.97
CA SER A 79 57.34 4.74 -15.37
C SER A 79 56.35 4.07 -16.33
N LEU A 80 56.52 2.78 -16.62
CA LEU A 80 55.63 2.00 -17.49
C LEU A 80 54.17 1.97 -17.01
N PRO A 81 53.86 1.81 -15.70
CA PRO A 81 52.47 1.87 -15.22
C PRO A 81 51.80 3.21 -15.55
N GLU A 82 52.49 4.32 -15.29
CA GLU A 82 51.99 5.67 -15.59
C GLU A 82 51.80 5.87 -17.11
N ALA A 83 52.71 5.34 -17.93
CA ALA A 83 52.59 5.40 -19.38
C ALA A 83 51.38 4.62 -19.91
N VAL A 84 51.09 3.44 -19.33
CA VAL A 84 49.88 2.68 -19.65
C VAL A 84 48.64 3.49 -19.27
N ASP A 85 48.59 4.07 -18.08
CA ASP A 85 47.45 4.87 -17.62
C ASP A 85 47.24 6.14 -18.47
N ILE A 86 48.32 6.77 -18.94
CA ILE A 86 48.26 7.88 -19.90
C ILE A 86 47.67 7.40 -21.23
N CYS A 87 48.09 6.24 -21.75
CA CYS A 87 47.53 5.69 -22.99
C CYS A 87 46.03 5.36 -22.86
N VAL A 88 45.61 4.81 -21.71
CA VAL A 88 44.19 4.51 -21.42
C VAL A 88 43.38 5.81 -21.35
N ARG A 89 43.84 6.81 -20.61
CA ARG A 89 43.17 8.13 -20.52
C ARG A 89 43.12 8.82 -21.87
N ALA A 90 44.21 8.83 -22.62
CA ALA A 90 44.27 9.40 -23.97
C ALA A 90 43.23 8.75 -24.90
N ALA A 91 43.11 7.41 -24.87
CA ALA A 91 42.10 6.70 -25.67
C ALA A 91 40.66 7.13 -25.35
N GLY A 92 40.40 7.55 -24.11
CA GLY A 92 39.11 8.08 -23.64
C GLY A 92 38.72 9.37 -24.35
N HIS A 93 39.68 10.26 -24.56
CA HIS A 93 39.42 11.57 -25.17
C HIS A 93 39.46 11.53 -26.70
N GLU A 94 40.06 10.51 -27.31
CA GLU A 94 40.07 10.34 -28.76
C GLU A 94 38.69 10.00 -29.35
N PHE A 95 38.34 10.67 -30.44
CA PHE A 95 37.12 10.41 -31.21
C PHE A 95 37.37 9.50 -32.41
N ASP A 96 38.58 9.51 -32.98
CA ASP A 96 38.94 8.63 -34.10
C ASP A 96 39.14 7.18 -33.61
N ALA A 97 38.36 6.28 -34.19
CA ALA A 97 38.42 4.85 -33.89
C ALA A 97 39.78 4.22 -34.25
N TYR A 98 40.54 4.79 -35.20
CA TYR A 98 41.88 4.33 -35.53
C TYR A 98 42.83 4.57 -34.36
N TRP A 99 42.94 5.83 -33.90
CA TRP A 99 43.82 6.22 -32.80
C TRP A 99 43.41 5.62 -31.47
N GLN A 100 42.12 5.59 -31.16
CA GLN A 100 41.60 4.94 -29.97
C GLN A 100 42.00 3.46 -29.88
N LYS A 101 41.90 2.71 -30.99
CA LYS A 101 42.34 1.30 -31.03
C LYS A 101 43.86 1.16 -30.88
N ARG A 102 44.65 2.05 -31.47
CA ARG A 102 46.12 2.02 -31.34
C ARG A 102 46.55 2.28 -29.89
N LEU A 103 45.98 3.30 -29.25
CA LEU A 103 46.23 3.63 -27.85
C LEU A 103 45.86 2.48 -26.90
N LEU A 104 44.68 1.87 -27.08
CA LEU A 104 44.27 0.72 -26.27
C LEU A 104 45.16 -0.51 -26.52
N LYS A 105 45.64 -0.73 -27.76
CA LYS A 105 46.60 -1.80 -28.06
C LYS A 105 47.94 -1.56 -27.36
N ALA A 106 48.47 -0.35 -27.42
CA ALA A 106 49.70 0.02 -26.73
C ALA A 106 49.57 -0.18 -25.21
N ALA A 107 48.47 0.28 -24.62
CA ALA A 107 48.15 0.05 -23.20
C ALA A 107 48.04 -1.46 -22.88
N SER A 108 47.36 -2.25 -23.72
CA SER A 108 47.21 -3.69 -23.51
C SER A 108 48.55 -4.43 -23.54
N PHE A 109 49.47 -3.99 -24.39
CA PHE A 109 50.82 -4.55 -24.47
C PHE A 109 51.65 -4.15 -23.26
N GLY A 110 51.67 -2.87 -22.87
CA GLY A 110 52.38 -2.40 -21.67
C GLY A 110 51.91 -3.13 -20.40
N LYS A 111 50.59 -3.33 -20.25
CA LYS A 111 50.00 -4.13 -19.17
C LYS A 111 50.55 -5.57 -19.14
N SER A 112 50.73 -6.22 -20.30
CA SER A 112 51.20 -7.61 -20.35
C SER A 112 52.64 -7.83 -19.84
N VAL A 113 53.43 -6.74 -19.76
CA VAL A 113 54.82 -6.77 -19.29
C VAL A 113 54.93 -6.47 -17.79
N LEU A 114 53.86 -5.97 -17.15
CA LEU A 114 53.85 -5.64 -15.73
C LEU A 114 53.37 -6.85 -14.90
N ASP A 115 54.16 -7.26 -13.90
CA ASP A 115 53.85 -8.41 -13.04
C ASP A 115 52.66 -8.14 -12.09
N LEU A 116 52.47 -6.89 -11.69
CA LEU A 116 51.42 -6.42 -10.77
C LEU A 116 50.82 -5.11 -11.31
N TYR A 117 49.76 -5.20 -12.12
CA TYR A 117 49.04 -4.04 -12.64
C TYR A 117 47.53 -4.19 -12.44
N ASN A 118 46.88 -3.17 -11.86
CA ASN A 118 45.43 -3.15 -11.76
C ASN A 118 44.82 -2.89 -13.13
N SER A 119 44.05 -3.86 -13.61
CA SER A 119 43.45 -3.82 -14.95
C SER A 119 42.06 -3.21 -15.00
N ASP A 120 41.49 -2.87 -13.85
CA ASP A 120 40.12 -2.41 -13.74
C ASP A 120 39.90 -1.14 -14.58
N ASP A 121 40.78 -0.14 -14.45
CA ASP A 121 40.71 1.12 -15.21
C ASP A 121 40.75 0.91 -16.73
N PHE A 122 41.54 -0.06 -17.20
CA PHE A 122 41.59 -0.42 -18.61
C PHE A 122 40.26 -1.01 -19.07
N VAL A 123 39.71 -1.96 -18.30
CA VAL A 123 38.43 -2.60 -18.63
C VAL A 123 37.31 -1.57 -18.64
N GLU A 124 37.19 -0.78 -17.56
CA GLU A 124 36.20 0.29 -17.46
C GLU A 124 36.29 1.26 -18.64
N MET A 125 37.48 1.72 -19.01
CA MET A 125 37.65 2.62 -20.14
C MET A 125 37.14 1.97 -21.44
N THR A 126 37.44 0.70 -21.68
CA THR A 126 36.94 0.01 -22.89
C THR A 126 35.41 -0.13 -22.90
N GLU A 127 34.78 -0.34 -21.74
CA GLU A 127 33.32 -0.38 -21.61
C GLU A 127 32.70 0.99 -21.91
N LYS A 128 33.24 2.05 -21.30
CA LYS A 128 32.81 3.44 -21.50
C LYS A 128 32.95 3.85 -22.97
N LEU A 129 34.07 3.50 -23.60
CA LEU A 129 34.33 3.81 -25.01
C LEU A 129 33.39 3.07 -25.97
N ARG A 130 32.96 1.84 -25.64
CA ARG A 130 31.98 1.13 -26.44
C ARG A 130 30.63 1.84 -26.46
N VAL A 131 30.18 2.32 -25.30
CA VAL A 131 28.94 3.12 -25.17
C VAL A 131 29.08 4.45 -25.91
N LEU A 132 30.17 5.18 -25.66
CA LEU A 132 30.48 6.45 -26.33
C LEU A 132 30.48 6.31 -27.84
N LYS A 133 31.13 5.27 -28.39
CA LYS A 133 31.15 5.01 -29.82
C LYS A 133 29.75 4.77 -30.38
N ALA A 134 28.90 4.01 -29.67
CA ALA A 134 27.55 3.73 -30.13
C ALA A 134 26.67 4.98 -30.19
N VAL A 135 26.78 5.88 -29.20
CA VAL A 135 25.99 7.13 -29.19
C VAL A 135 26.56 8.23 -30.08
N ARG A 136 27.87 8.19 -30.36
CA ARG A 136 28.54 9.09 -31.31
C ARG A 136 28.30 8.73 -32.77
N ASP A 137 27.76 7.54 -33.07
CA ASP A 137 27.41 7.14 -34.43
C ASP A 137 26.49 8.20 -35.07
N TYR A 138 26.72 8.52 -36.34
CA TYR A 138 26.02 9.61 -37.03
C TYR A 138 24.51 9.40 -37.09
N GLN A 139 24.03 8.15 -37.03
CA GLN A 139 22.59 7.84 -36.99
C GLN A 139 21.95 8.27 -35.66
N ILE A 140 22.71 8.22 -34.56
CA ILE A 140 22.25 8.62 -33.22
C ILE A 140 22.56 10.10 -32.97
N GLY A 141 23.75 10.56 -33.35
CA GLY A 141 24.15 11.96 -33.32
C GLY A 141 24.22 12.54 -31.90
N LEU A 142 24.86 11.84 -30.95
CA LEU A 142 25.23 12.37 -29.63
C LEU A 142 26.76 12.47 -29.52
N PRO A 143 27.37 13.56 -30.04
CA PRO A 143 28.81 13.80 -29.93
C PRO A 143 29.17 14.26 -28.51
N ILE A 144 29.16 13.33 -27.55
CA ILE A 144 29.55 13.57 -26.16
C ILE A 144 31.00 13.15 -25.93
N SER A 145 31.76 13.94 -25.19
CA SER A 145 33.11 13.58 -24.75
C SER A 145 33.09 12.56 -23.62
N TYR A 146 34.26 12.03 -23.28
CA TYR A 146 34.40 11.15 -22.11
C TYR A 146 34.04 11.87 -20.80
N ASP A 147 34.53 13.09 -20.59
CA ASP A 147 34.28 13.85 -19.36
C ASP A 147 32.80 14.23 -19.24
N GLN A 148 32.15 14.57 -20.36
CA GLN A 148 30.71 14.82 -20.41
C GLN A 148 29.92 13.57 -20.07
N TYR A 149 30.33 12.40 -20.55
CA TYR A 149 29.69 11.14 -20.21
C TYR A 149 29.87 10.79 -18.73
N MET A 150 31.06 10.99 -18.16
CA MET A 150 31.31 10.80 -16.72
C MET A 150 30.42 11.72 -15.88
N ARG A 151 30.29 12.99 -16.27
CA ARG A 151 29.46 13.97 -15.55
C ARG A 151 27.96 13.76 -15.74
N LEU A 152 27.54 13.35 -16.95
CA LEU A 152 26.15 13.09 -17.27
C LEU A 152 25.64 11.84 -16.54
N THR A 153 26.50 10.84 -16.38
CA THR A 153 26.20 9.46 -15.94
C THR A 153 25.48 8.62 -17.01
N PRO A 154 25.67 7.29 -17.02
CA PRO A 154 25.03 6.42 -18.00
C PRO A 154 23.50 6.42 -17.91
N GLU A 155 22.93 6.59 -16.72
CA GLU A 155 21.48 6.61 -16.52
C GLU A 155 20.83 7.79 -17.23
N LYS A 156 21.44 8.99 -17.15
CA LYS A 156 20.94 10.18 -17.85
C LYS A 156 21.21 10.12 -19.35
N LEU A 157 22.27 9.43 -19.78
CA LEU A 157 22.46 9.15 -21.21
C LEU A 157 21.32 8.28 -21.75
N ILE A 158 20.97 7.21 -21.03
CA ILE A 158 19.82 6.35 -21.37
C ILE A 158 18.53 7.18 -21.41
N GLU A 159 18.28 8.04 -20.42
CA GLU A 159 17.11 8.93 -20.39
C GLU A 159 17.05 9.83 -21.65
N ARG A 160 18.19 10.40 -22.08
CA ARG A 160 18.26 11.19 -23.32
C ARG A 160 17.96 10.36 -24.57
N LEU A 161 18.46 9.13 -24.66
CA LEU A 161 18.18 8.23 -25.78
C LEU A 161 16.68 7.87 -25.83
N VAL A 162 16.09 7.60 -24.67
CA VAL A 162 14.66 7.31 -24.52
C VAL A 162 13.80 8.49 -24.96
N ASN A 163 14.17 9.72 -24.58
CA ASN A 163 13.49 10.95 -25.02
C ASN A 163 13.63 11.21 -26.52
N ARG A 164 14.65 10.66 -27.17
CA ARG A 164 14.84 10.69 -28.64
C ARG A 164 14.18 9.50 -29.35
N HIS A 165 13.47 8.64 -28.62
CA HIS A 165 12.85 7.40 -29.10
C HIS A 165 13.84 6.32 -29.61
N GLU A 166 15.11 6.39 -29.21
CA GLU A 166 16.14 5.40 -29.56
C GLU A 166 16.11 4.18 -28.62
N TYR A 167 14.95 3.52 -28.53
CA TYR A 167 14.68 2.48 -27.54
C TYR A 167 15.58 1.24 -27.68
N LEU A 168 15.84 0.79 -28.91
CA LEU A 168 16.66 -0.40 -29.14
C LEU A 168 18.09 -0.19 -28.63
N LEU A 169 18.67 0.98 -28.90
CA LEU A 169 20.01 1.31 -28.44
C LEU A 169 20.03 1.49 -26.92
N ALA A 170 19.04 2.18 -26.36
CA ALA A 170 18.90 2.37 -24.92
C ALA A 170 18.85 1.01 -24.18
N ILE A 171 18.05 0.05 -24.66
CA ILE A 171 17.96 -1.29 -24.08
C ILE A 171 19.31 -2.01 -24.16
N LYS A 172 19.98 -2.01 -25.33
CA LYS A 172 21.29 -2.65 -25.49
C LYS A 172 22.36 -2.07 -24.57
N ILE A 173 22.37 -0.75 -24.38
CA ILE A 173 23.29 -0.08 -23.45
C ILE A 173 22.94 -0.45 -22.01
N SER A 174 21.66 -0.48 -21.66
CA SER A 174 21.19 -0.88 -20.32
C SER A 174 21.59 -2.31 -19.98
N GLU A 175 21.38 -3.26 -20.90
CA GLU A 175 21.79 -4.66 -20.75
C GLU A 175 23.32 -4.80 -20.66
N TYR A 176 24.06 -4.02 -21.46
CA TYR A 176 25.52 -4.03 -21.43
C TYR A 176 26.07 -3.54 -20.09
N LEU A 177 25.51 -2.45 -19.55
CA LEU A 177 25.93 -1.84 -18.29
C LEU A 177 25.25 -2.44 -17.06
N GLN A 178 24.40 -3.46 -17.24
CA GLN A 178 23.61 -4.09 -16.17
C GLN A 178 22.72 -3.09 -15.40
N ILE A 179 22.22 -2.06 -16.10
CA ILE A 179 21.28 -1.08 -15.56
C ILE A 179 19.85 -1.60 -15.81
N PRO A 180 18.92 -1.47 -14.84
CA PRO A 180 17.51 -1.82 -15.04
C PRO A 180 16.88 -1.09 -16.23
N ALA A 181 16.26 -1.85 -17.14
CA ALA A 181 15.62 -1.35 -18.35
C ALA A 181 14.10 -1.09 -18.19
N ASP A 182 13.56 -1.27 -16.98
CA ASP A 182 12.14 -1.11 -16.63
C ASP A 182 11.59 0.25 -17.08
N ARG A 183 12.32 1.34 -16.79
CA ARG A 183 11.93 2.70 -17.20
C ARG A 183 11.88 2.89 -18.70
N ILE A 184 12.76 2.21 -19.44
CA ILE A 184 12.81 2.27 -20.90
C ILE A 184 11.54 1.63 -21.49
N TYR A 185 11.18 0.46 -20.99
CA TYR A 185 9.98 -0.27 -21.41
C TYR A 185 8.70 0.49 -21.08
N VAL A 186 8.60 1.06 -19.88
CA VAL A 186 7.44 1.88 -19.47
C VAL A 186 7.31 3.10 -20.38
N HIS A 187 8.40 3.85 -20.61
CA HIS A 187 8.35 5.02 -21.49
C HIS A 187 7.98 4.65 -22.93
N TRP A 188 8.52 3.54 -23.45
CA TRP A 188 8.14 3.02 -24.76
C TRP A 188 6.64 2.69 -24.83
N ALA A 189 6.12 1.97 -23.83
CA ALA A 189 4.72 1.58 -23.79
C ALA A 189 3.80 2.81 -23.69
N SER A 190 4.11 3.76 -22.82
CA SER A 190 3.38 5.03 -22.73
C SER A 190 3.39 5.77 -24.06
N GLN A 191 4.55 5.88 -24.72
CA GLN A 191 4.62 6.53 -26.04
C GLN A 191 3.85 5.76 -27.12
N LYS A 192 3.85 4.42 -27.04
CA LYS A 192 3.08 3.57 -27.95
C LYS A 192 1.58 3.82 -27.81
N VAL A 193 1.08 3.95 -26.59
CA VAL A 193 -0.32 4.31 -26.32
C VAL A 193 -0.66 5.66 -26.95
N LYS A 194 0.15 6.69 -26.69
CA LYS A 194 -0.07 8.06 -27.19
C LYS A 194 -0.11 8.16 -28.71
N VAL A 195 0.80 7.47 -29.40
CA VAL A 195 0.95 7.59 -30.86
C VAL A 195 0.04 6.63 -31.61
N SER A 196 -0.36 5.50 -31.01
CA SER A 196 -1.15 4.49 -31.72
C SER A 196 -2.53 5.02 -32.09
N THR A 197 -3.02 4.75 -33.30
CA THR A 197 -4.42 5.02 -33.72
C THR A 197 -5.23 3.72 -33.85
N VAL A 198 -4.65 2.61 -33.42
CA VAL A 198 -5.25 1.29 -33.47
C VAL A 198 -6.22 1.13 -32.30
N ASP A 199 -7.15 0.20 -32.45
CA ASP A 199 -8.06 -0.24 -31.40
C ASP A 199 -7.35 -0.58 -30.08
N ASP A 200 -8.01 -0.24 -28.98
CA ASP A 200 -7.46 -0.32 -27.63
C ASP A 200 -7.08 -1.77 -27.24
N GLU A 201 -7.86 -2.76 -27.64
CA GLU A 201 -7.58 -4.16 -27.30
C GLU A 201 -6.32 -4.68 -28.01
N ALA A 202 -6.11 -4.26 -29.24
CA ALA A 202 -4.91 -4.63 -30.01
C ALA A 202 -3.66 -3.95 -29.44
N VAL A 203 -3.77 -2.69 -29.02
CA VAL A 203 -2.67 -1.96 -28.35
C VAL A 203 -2.33 -2.61 -27.02
N CYS A 204 -3.34 -2.94 -26.21
CA CYS A 204 -3.19 -3.63 -24.93
C CYS A 204 -2.44 -4.96 -25.10
N LYS A 205 -2.92 -5.83 -26.00
CA LYS A 205 -2.29 -7.13 -26.30
C LYS A 205 -0.83 -6.99 -26.73
N LEU A 206 -0.53 -6.01 -27.59
CA LEU A 206 0.83 -5.76 -28.06
C LEU A 206 1.76 -5.31 -26.93
N ILE A 207 1.29 -4.43 -26.06
CA ILE A 207 2.06 -3.96 -24.90
C ILE A 207 2.31 -5.13 -23.96
N VAL A 208 1.26 -5.84 -23.54
CA VAL A 208 1.37 -6.96 -22.62
C VAL A 208 2.31 -8.03 -23.17
N GLN A 209 2.18 -8.42 -24.44
CA GLN A 209 3.07 -9.42 -25.07
C GLN A 209 4.54 -8.98 -25.07
N ARG A 210 4.82 -7.68 -25.22
CA ARG A 210 6.20 -7.15 -25.24
C ARG A 210 6.80 -6.99 -23.86
N LEU A 211 5.96 -6.73 -22.86
CA LEU A 211 6.38 -6.55 -21.47
C LEU A 211 6.38 -7.87 -20.68
N ASP A 212 5.80 -8.93 -21.25
CA ASP A 212 5.77 -10.25 -20.62
C ASP A 212 7.19 -10.79 -20.32
N GLY A 213 7.35 -11.37 -19.14
CA GLY A 213 8.63 -11.89 -18.65
C GLY A 213 9.69 -10.84 -18.28
N LYS A 214 9.39 -9.54 -18.34
CA LYS A 214 10.35 -8.48 -17.95
C LYS A 214 10.13 -8.07 -16.47
N PRO A 215 11.17 -8.08 -15.63
CA PRO A 215 11.03 -7.75 -14.22
C PRO A 215 10.86 -6.25 -13.96
N GLY A 216 10.13 -5.89 -12.90
CA GLY A 216 10.06 -4.52 -12.38
C GLY A 216 9.16 -3.55 -13.14
N ILE A 217 8.41 -4.02 -14.13
CA ILE A 217 7.52 -3.17 -14.93
C ILE A 217 6.28 -2.78 -14.11
N SER A 218 5.98 -1.48 -14.10
CA SER A 218 4.73 -0.95 -13.57
C SER A 218 3.81 -0.54 -14.71
N PHE A 219 2.62 -1.13 -14.77
CA PHE A 219 1.54 -0.77 -15.68
C PHE A 219 0.81 0.50 -15.25
N GLU A 220 0.90 0.93 -13.99
CA GLU A 220 0.31 2.17 -13.47
C GLU A 220 0.59 3.39 -14.37
N LEU A 221 1.86 3.66 -14.69
CA LEU A 221 2.24 4.83 -15.49
C LEU A 221 1.78 4.71 -16.96
N ILE A 222 1.65 3.48 -17.46
CA ILE A 222 1.17 3.22 -18.82
C ILE A 222 -0.34 3.45 -18.88
N ALA A 223 -1.07 2.98 -17.85
CA ALA A 223 -2.50 3.19 -17.71
C ALA A 223 -2.85 4.66 -17.48
N GLN A 224 -2.07 5.38 -16.66
CA GLN A 224 -2.21 6.84 -16.50
C GLN A 224 -2.04 7.56 -17.85
N ALA A 225 -0.99 7.21 -18.61
CA ALA A 225 -0.80 7.79 -19.94
C ALA A 225 -1.95 7.48 -20.90
N ALA A 226 -2.58 6.30 -20.81
CA ALA A 226 -3.78 5.98 -21.60
C ALA A 226 -4.99 6.84 -21.19
N TYR A 227 -5.16 7.05 -19.88
CA TYR A 227 -6.23 7.88 -19.35
C TYR A 227 -6.08 9.36 -19.73
N ASP A 228 -4.86 9.89 -19.65
CA ASP A 228 -4.55 11.28 -20.03
C ASP A 228 -4.84 11.56 -21.52
N GLU A 229 -4.72 10.55 -22.38
CA GLU A 229 -5.07 10.62 -23.80
C GLU A 229 -6.57 10.36 -24.07
N GLY A 230 -7.39 10.24 -23.03
CA GLY A 230 -8.85 10.01 -23.11
C GLY A 230 -9.27 8.56 -23.38
N ARG A 231 -8.34 7.59 -23.29
CA ARG A 231 -8.61 6.16 -23.53
C ARG A 231 -8.87 5.41 -22.23
N ALA A 232 -10.00 5.71 -21.60
CA ALA A 232 -10.38 5.11 -20.31
C ALA A 232 -10.49 3.56 -20.37
N HIS A 233 -10.98 3.01 -21.49
CA HIS A 233 -11.08 1.57 -21.64
C HIS A 233 -9.71 0.88 -21.72
N LEU A 234 -8.77 1.42 -22.49
CA LEU A 234 -7.40 0.95 -22.50
C LEU A 234 -6.72 1.07 -21.14
N ALA A 235 -6.94 2.18 -20.44
CA ALA A 235 -6.36 2.42 -19.12
C ALA A 235 -6.79 1.33 -18.11
N THR A 236 -8.09 1.02 -18.04
CA THR A 236 -8.61 -0.02 -17.15
C THR A 236 -8.08 -1.42 -17.52
N GLN A 237 -8.01 -1.76 -18.81
CA GLN A 237 -7.44 -3.03 -19.26
C GLN A 237 -5.96 -3.19 -18.89
N LEU A 238 -5.14 -2.17 -19.14
CA LEU A 238 -3.72 -2.18 -18.79
C LEU A 238 -3.51 -2.27 -17.28
N LEU A 239 -4.37 -1.59 -16.51
CA LEU A 239 -4.28 -1.54 -15.07
C LEU A 239 -4.62 -2.88 -14.39
N ASN A 240 -5.39 -3.75 -15.05
CA ASN A 240 -5.61 -5.13 -14.60
C ASN A 240 -4.33 -5.99 -14.61
N HIS A 241 -3.31 -5.58 -15.35
CA HIS A 241 -2.00 -6.24 -15.38
C HIS A 241 -1.00 -5.69 -14.35
N GLU A 242 -1.35 -4.65 -13.57
CA GLU A 242 -0.51 -4.21 -12.44
C GLU A 242 -0.68 -5.18 -11.25
N PRO A 243 0.38 -5.85 -10.79
CA PRO A 243 0.28 -6.82 -9.69
C PRO A 243 0.06 -6.18 -8.31
N ARG A 244 0.35 -4.87 -8.17
CA ARG A 244 0.28 -4.15 -6.91
C ARG A 244 -1.03 -3.39 -6.78
N ALA A 245 -1.95 -3.93 -5.97
CA ALA A 245 -3.23 -3.31 -5.67
C ALA A 245 -3.10 -1.87 -5.14
N GLY A 246 -2.09 -1.60 -4.30
CA GLY A 246 -1.85 -0.25 -3.75
C GLY A 246 -1.51 0.84 -4.79
N LYS A 247 -1.10 0.46 -6.01
CA LYS A 247 -0.94 1.37 -7.15
C LYS A 247 -2.15 1.36 -8.07
N GLN A 248 -2.82 0.22 -8.15
CA GLN A 248 -4.02 0.02 -8.94
C GLN A 248 -5.20 0.87 -8.44
N VAL A 249 -5.49 0.75 -7.14
CA VAL A 249 -6.69 1.30 -6.50
C VAL A 249 -6.72 2.84 -6.52
N PRO A 250 -5.63 3.56 -6.15
CA PRO A 250 -5.64 5.02 -6.23
C PRO A 250 -5.88 5.55 -7.65
N LEU A 251 -5.35 4.87 -8.67
CA LEU A 251 -5.57 5.24 -10.06
C LEU A 251 -7.02 5.00 -10.49
N LEU A 252 -7.61 3.85 -10.15
CA LEU A 252 -9.03 3.58 -10.42
C LEU A 252 -9.94 4.66 -9.81
N LEU A 253 -9.67 5.08 -8.56
CA LEU A 253 -10.43 6.15 -7.91
C LEU A 253 -10.27 7.52 -8.61
N ASN A 254 -9.11 7.79 -9.20
CA ASN A 254 -8.89 9.02 -9.98
C ASN A 254 -9.60 8.99 -11.34
N MET A 255 -9.81 7.80 -11.90
CA MET A 255 -10.59 7.59 -13.13
C MET A 255 -12.10 7.46 -12.89
N GLU A 256 -12.57 7.71 -11.66
CA GLU A 256 -13.97 7.58 -11.23
C GLU A 256 -14.55 6.15 -11.29
N GLU A 257 -13.70 5.13 -11.41
CA GLU A 257 -14.07 3.71 -11.41
C GLU A 257 -14.21 3.19 -9.97
N ASP A 258 -15.13 3.78 -9.20
CA ASP A 258 -15.29 3.59 -7.76
C ASP A 258 -15.61 2.12 -7.37
N GLU A 259 -16.49 1.46 -8.12
CA GLU A 259 -16.89 0.07 -7.86
C GLU A 259 -15.72 -0.90 -8.06
N ILE A 260 -15.01 -0.74 -9.19
CA ILE A 260 -13.84 -1.56 -9.52
C ILE A 260 -12.72 -1.31 -8.51
N ALA A 261 -12.51 -0.06 -8.10
CA ALA A 261 -11.52 0.28 -7.08
C ALA A 261 -11.80 -0.42 -5.75
N LEU A 262 -13.06 -0.45 -5.31
CA LEU A 262 -13.46 -1.13 -4.09
C LEU A 262 -13.31 -2.66 -4.22
N ASP A 263 -13.71 -3.24 -5.35
CA ASP A 263 -13.55 -4.68 -5.59
C ASP A 263 -12.06 -5.09 -5.61
N LYS A 264 -11.20 -4.30 -6.26
CA LYS A 264 -9.75 -4.56 -6.27
C LYS A 264 -9.11 -4.37 -4.90
N ALA A 265 -9.57 -3.41 -4.10
CA ALA A 265 -9.12 -3.28 -2.72
C ALA A 265 -9.53 -4.50 -1.88
N ILE A 266 -10.77 -4.99 -2.04
CA ILE A 266 -11.26 -6.21 -1.36
C ILE A 266 -10.44 -7.44 -1.77
N GLU A 267 -10.20 -7.63 -3.06
CA GLU A 267 -9.40 -8.74 -3.61
C GLU A 267 -7.94 -8.71 -3.09
N SER A 268 -7.41 -7.54 -2.79
CA SER A 268 -6.05 -7.40 -2.26
C SER A 268 -5.87 -7.95 -0.84
N GLY A 269 -6.97 -8.04 -0.07
CA GLY A 269 -6.95 -8.45 1.34
C GLY A 269 -6.31 -7.42 2.29
N ASP A 270 -5.94 -6.23 1.80
CA ASP A 270 -5.38 -5.15 2.60
C ASP A 270 -6.49 -4.28 3.21
N ASN A 271 -6.72 -4.44 4.52
CA ASN A 271 -7.74 -3.68 5.24
C ASN A 271 -7.50 -2.17 5.21
N ASP A 272 -6.24 -1.71 5.19
CA ASP A 272 -5.91 -0.29 5.15
C ASP A 272 -6.27 0.29 3.78
N LEU A 273 -6.01 -0.45 2.71
CA LEU A 273 -6.40 -0.06 1.35
C LEU A 273 -7.91 -0.02 1.18
N VAL A 274 -8.63 -0.98 1.74
CA VAL A 274 -10.11 -1.00 1.73
C VAL A 274 -10.66 0.19 2.53
N ASN A 275 -10.14 0.44 3.73
CA ASN A 275 -10.53 1.60 4.53
C ASN A 275 -10.25 2.93 3.80
N TYR A 276 -9.10 3.04 3.13
CA TYR A 276 -8.76 4.21 2.31
C TYR A 276 -9.82 4.45 1.23
N VAL A 277 -10.24 3.41 0.50
CA VAL A 277 -11.30 3.51 -0.50
C VAL A 277 -12.62 3.92 0.15
N LEU A 278 -13.03 3.25 1.23
CA LEU A 278 -14.31 3.52 1.90
C LEU A 278 -14.41 4.95 2.42
N LEU A 279 -13.34 5.49 3.02
CA LEU A 279 -13.29 6.87 3.49
C LEU A 279 -13.40 7.88 2.33
N ARG A 280 -12.76 7.59 1.20
CA ARG A 280 -12.85 8.43 -0.01
C ARG A 280 -14.25 8.38 -0.61
N LEU A 281 -14.86 7.19 -0.68
CA LEU A 281 -16.23 7.02 -1.17
C LEU A 281 -17.26 7.68 -0.24
N LYS A 282 -17.11 7.56 1.09
CA LYS A 282 -18.00 8.20 2.07
C LYS A 282 -17.98 9.73 1.95
N SER A 283 -16.83 10.33 1.60
CA SER A 283 -16.74 11.78 1.40
C SER A 283 -17.20 12.25 0.01
N LYS A 284 -17.10 11.40 -1.01
CA LYS A 284 -17.48 11.70 -2.41
C LYS A 284 -18.98 11.48 -2.67
N LEU A 285 -19.55 10.39 -2.18
CA LEU A 285 -20.88 9.93 -2.54
C LEU A 285 -21.94 10.36 -1.53
N PRO A 286 -23.20 10.59 -1.97
CA PRO A 286 -24.33 10.67 -1.05
C PRO A 286 -24.46 9.38 -0.23
N LEU A 287 -24.89 9.52 1.03
CA LEU A 287 -24.90 8.41 1.99
C LEU A 287 -25.68 7.17 1.49
N ALA A 288 -26.82 7.38 0.81
CA ALA A 288 -27.61 6.29 0.25
C ALA A 288 -26.89 5.54 -0.89
N SER A 289 -26.17 6.26 -1.75
CA SER A 289 -25.38 5.65 -2.82
C SER A 289 -24.18 4.87 -2.26
N PHE A 290 -23.55 5.40 -1.21
CA PHE A 290 -22.49 4.73 -0.49
C PHE A 290 -22.97 3.40 0.14
N PHE A 291 -24.10 3.43 0.86
CA PHE A 291 -24.68 2.22 1.47
C PHE A 291 -25.05 1.17 0.43
N ARG A 292 -25.69 1.55 -0.68
CA ARG A 292 -25.96 0.62 -1.77
C ARG A 292 -24.69 -0.06 -2.30
N MET A 293 -23.59 0.67 -2.39
CA MET A 293 -22.31 0.16 -2.90
C MET A 293 -21.64 -0.85 -1.95
N ILE A 294 -21.74 -0.63 -0.64
CA ILE A 294 -21.13 -1.52 0.37
C ILE A 294 -22.02 -2.72 0.72
N ASN A 295 -23.35 -2.61 0.62
CA ASN A 295 -24.25 -3.71 0.99
C ASN A 295 -24.11 -4.92 0.05
N THR A 296 -23.73 -4.71 -1.20
CA THR A 296 -23.41 -5.80 -2.13
C THR A 296 -22.08 -6.50 -1.82
N ARG A 297 -21.28 -5.95 -0.89
CA ARG A 297 -19.90 -6.36 -0.58
C ARG A 297 -19.77 -6.62 0.93
N PRO A 298 -19.99 -7.86 1.40
CA PRO A 298 -20.06 -8.18 2.83
C PRO A 298 -18.85 -7.73 3.65
N MET A 299 -17.64 -7.83 3.09
CA MET A 299 -16.42 -7.39 3.79
C MET A 299 -16.40 -5.87 4.00
N ALA A 300 -16.73 -5.10 2.95
CA ALA A 300 -16.81 -3.65 3.04
C ALA A 300 -17.87 -3.21 4.06
N SER A 301 -19.06 -3.82 4.02
CA SER A 301 -20.11 -3.58 5.02
C SER A 301 -19.63 -3.89 6.43
N ALA A 302 -18.99 -5.04 6.66
CA ALA A 302 -18.49 -5.42 7.98
C ALA A 302 -17.41 -4.45 8.51
N LEU A 303 -16.57 -3.92 7.63
CA LEU A 303 -15.53 -2.96 7.99
C LEU A 303 -16.13 -1.58 8.36
N VAL A 304 -17.12 -1.11 7.59
CA VAL A 304 -17.89 0.10 7.93
C VAL A 304 -18.64 -0.07 9.25
N GLU A 305 -19.26 -1.23 9.47
CA GLU A 305 -19.95 -1.51 10.74
C GLU A 305 -18.97 -1.50 11.92
N THR A 306 -17.80 -2.11 11.77
CA THR A 306 -16.82 -2.21 12.85
C THR A 306 -16.25 -0.85 13.22
N THR A 307 -15.94 -0.01 12.22
CA THR A 307 -15.45 1.36 12.43
C THR A 307 -16.53 2.25 13.05
N ALA A 308 -17.76 2.18 12.55
CA ALA A 308 -18.86 3.02 13.03
C ALA A 308 -19.32 2.69 14.45
N ARG A 309 -19.14 1.45 14.95
CA ARG A 309 -19.47 1.10 16.35
C ARG A 309 -18.69 1.90 17.39
N GLY A 310 -17.47 2.35 17.07
CA GLY A 310 -16.65 3.17 17.97
C GLY A 310 -16.94 4.66 17.86
N ASP A 311 -17.23 5.13 16.65
CA ASP A 311 -17.17 6.57 16.34
C ASP A 311 -18.55 7.20 16.06
N ASP A 312 -19.46 6.47 15.39
CA ASP A 312 -20.66 7.06 14.78
C ASP A 312 -21.85 6.10 14.81
N THR A 313 -22.65 6.18 15.89
CA THR A 313 -23.84 5.34 16.07
C THR A 313 -25.03 5.78 15.20
N GLU A 314 -25.05 7.02 14.71
CA GLU A 314 -26.11 7.50 13.81
C GLU A 314 -25.94 6.87 12.43
N LEU A 315 -24.72 6.83 11.91
CA LEU A 315 -24.39 6.14 10.66
C LEU A 315 -24.80 4.67 10.68
N LEU A 316 -24.60 3.97 11.80
CA LEU A 316 -25.03 2.58 11.95
C LEU A 316 -26.55 2.40 11.86
N LYS A 317 -27.31 3.33 12.46
CA LYS A 317 -28.78 3.28 12.39
C LYS A 317 -29.25 3.49 10.96
N ASP A 318 -28.67 4.46 10.25
CA ASP A 318 -29.02 4.73 8.86
C ASP A 318 -28.65 3.56 7.94
N LEU A 319 -27.49 2.93 8.17
CA LEU A 319 -27.05 1.72 7.47
C LEU A 319 -28.06 0.59 7.63
N TYR A 320 -28.39 0.22 8.88
CA TYR A 320 -29.31 -0.87 9.16
C TYR A 320 -30.74 -0.58 8.71
N TYR A 321 -31.16 0.69 8.71
CA TYR A 321 -32.45 1.10 8.18
C TYR A 321 -32.53 0.94 6.65
N GLN A 322 -31.49 1.36 5.91
CA GLN A 322 -31.48 1.22 4.46
C GLN A 322 -31.34 -0.22 3.97
N ASP A 323 -30.67 -1.08 4.74
CA ASP A 323 -30.47 -2.50 4.41
C ASP A 323 -31.61 -3.42 4.91
N ASP A 324 -32.69 -2.85 5.46
CA ASP A 324 -33.83 -3.58 6.04
C ASP A 324 -33.41 -4.62 7.10
N ARG A 325 -32.50 -4.21 7.99
CA ARG A 325 -31.97 -5.01 9.10
C ARG A 325 -32.50 -4.52 10.46
N PRO A 326 -33.79 -4.75 10.76
CA PRO A 326 -34.44 -4.17 11.94
C PRO A 326 -33.87 -4.71 13.26
N ILE A 327 -33.43 -5.97 13.30
CA ILE A 327 -32.83 -6.56 14.49
C ILE A 327 -31.55 -5.83 14.87
N ASP A 328 -30.66 -5.60 13.90
CA ASP A 328 -29.38 -4.92 14.15
C ASP A 328 -29.59 -3.46 14.55
N GLY A 329 -30.52 -2.76 13.89
CA GLY A 329 -30.95 -1.41 14.30
C GLY A 329 -31.50 -1.37 15.74
N SER A 330 -32.30 -2.37 16.12
CA SER A 330 -32.81 -2.49 17.50
C SER A 330 -31.70 -2.78 18.53
N ASN A 331 -30.67 -3.54 18.14
CA ASN A 331 -29.54 -3.86 19.00
C ASN A 331 -28.66 -2.64 19.27
N VAL A 332 -28.51 -1.72 18.30
CA VAL A 332 -27.85 -0.43 18.52
C VAL A 332 -28.60 0.37 19.58
N LEU A 333 -29.92 0.51 19.46
CA LEU A 333 -30.75 1.20 20.46
C LEU A 333 -30.74 0.50 21.83
N LEU A 334 -30.66 -0.83 21.87
CA LEU A 334 -30.49 -1.59 23.10
C LEU A 334 -29.13 -1.29 23.76
N SER A 335 -28.04 -1.23 23.00
CA SER A 335 -26.73 -0.87 23.54
C SER A 335 -26.72 0.55 24.11
N GLU A 336 -27.37 1.51 23.42
CA GLU A 336 -27.58 2.87 23.94
C GLU A 336 -28.43 2.89 25.22
N ALA A 337 -29.42 2.02 25.34
CA ALA A 337 -30.24 1.89 26.55
C ALA A 337 -29.41 1.34 27.73
N LEU A 338 -28.51 0.39 27.47
CA LEU A 338 -27.62 -0.20 28.48
C LEU A 338 -26.57 0.79 28.97
N SER A 339 -26.17 1.77 28.14
CA SER A 339 -25.23 2.82 28.54
C SER A 339 -25.89 3.99 29.30
N GLN A 340 -27.22 4.07 29.37
CA GLN A 340 -27.91 5.11 30.15
C GLN A 340 -27.85 4.80 31.65
N THR A 341 -27.59 5.84 32.46
CA THR A 341 -27.69 5.79 33.93
C THR A 341 -29.11 6.01 34.42
N GLU A 342 -29.84 6.93 33.78
CA GLU A 342 -31.20 7.30 34.14
C GLU A 342 -32.21 6.27 33.63
N LEU A 343 -33.03 5.74 34.55
CA LEU A 343 -34.13 4.82 34.23
C LEU A 343 -35.11 5.36 33.16
N PRO A 344 -35.58 6.62 33.21
CA PRO A 344 -36.51 7.13 32.19
C PRO A 344 -35.89 7.08 30.79
N SER A 345 -34.67 7.58 30.62
CA SER A 345 -33.94 7.55 29.34
C SER A 345 -33.70 6.14 28.83
N LYS A 346 -33.37 5.21 29.74
CA LYS A 346 -33.22 3.77 29.43
C LYS A 346 -34.53 3.18 28.90
N THR A 347 -35.65 3.46 29.57
CA THR A 347 -36.97 2.95 29.14
C THR A 347 -37.42 3.55 27.82
N GLU A 348 -37.12 4.82 27.55
CA GLU A 348 -37.41 5.47 26.27
C GLU A 348 -36.65 4.79 25.12
N LYS A 349 -35.34 4.56 25.27
CA LYS A 349 -34.52 3.87 24.27
C LYS A 349 -34.99 2.43 24.01
N LEU A 350 -35.37 1.69 25.05
CA LEU A 350 -35.98 0.36 24.90
C LEU A 350 -37.32 0.41 24.15
N HIS A 351 -38.13 1.45 24.39
CA HIS A 351 -39.39 1.63 23.68
C HIS A 351 -39.16 1.97 22.19
N LEU A 352 -38.16 2.80 21.87
CA LEU A 352 -37.74 3.07 20.49
C LEU A 352 -37.25 1.79 19.80
N ALA A 353 -36.41 0.99 20.47
CA ALA A 353 -35.93 -0.29 19.96
C ALA A 353 -37.09 -1.25 19.67
N SER A 354 -38.08 -1.33 20.56
CA SER A 354 -39.28 -2.15 20.37
C SER A 354 -40.15 -1.64 19.22
N ARG A 355 -40.29 -0.31 19.07
CA ARG A 355 -41.09 0.32 18.01
C ARG A 355 -40.57 -0.01 16.61
N LEU A 356 -39.25 -0.04 16.45
CA LEU A 356 -38.58 -0.36 15.18
C LEU A 356 -38.92 -1.78 14.67
N LEU A 357 -39.33 -2.68 15.57
CA LEU A 357 -39.64 -4.07 15.26
C LEU A 357 -41.14 -4.36 15.05
N VAL A 358 -42.03 -3.36 15.20
CA VAL A 358 -43.50 -3.56 15.22
C VAL A 358 -44.05 -4.07 13.89
N ASP A 359 -43.49 -3.59 12.78
CA ASP A 359 -44.08 -3.80 11.46
C ASP A 359 -43.70 -5.15 10.82
N SER A 360 -42.66 -5.83 11.33
CA SER A 360 -42.20 -7.10 10.79
C SER A 360 -43.04 -8.28 11.30
N LYS A 361 -43.30 -9.24 10.41
CA LYS A 361 -44.02 -10.49 10.70
C LYS A 361 -43.09 -11.67 10.98
N ASP A 362 -41.79 -11.47 10.91
CA ASP A 362 -40.81 -12.54 11.11
C ASP A 362 -40.81 -13.00 12.57
N ALA A 363 -40.86 -14.32 12.78
CA ALA A 363 -40.96 -14.90 14.13
C ALA A 363 -39.78 -14.50 15.03
N THR A 364 -38.59 -14.33 14.46
CA THR A 364 -37.38 -13.88 15.16
C THR A 364 -37.50 -12.41 15.60
N VAL A 365 -38.01 -11.54 14.73
CA VAL A 365 -38.22 -10.11 15.02
C VAL A 365 -39.30 -9.95 16.08
N VAL A 366 -40.41 -10.69 15.96
CA VAL A 366 -41.50 -10.70 16.96
C VAL A 366 -41.00 -11.19 18.32
N LEU A 367 -40.13 -12.20 18.36
CA LEU A 367 -39.51 -12.65 19.60
C LEU A 367 -38.65 -11.54 20.22
N GLN A 368 -37.78 -10.89 19.43
CA GLN A 368 -36.93 -9.80 19.91
C GLN A 368 -37.76 -8.63 20.45
N GLN A 369 -38.82 -8.23 19.73
CA GLN A 369 -39.77 -7.21 20.16
C GLN A 369 -40.40 -7.57 21.52
N LYS A 370 -40.86 -8.81 21.67
CA LYS A 370 -41.44 -9.31 22.92
C LYS A 370 -40.43 -9.23 24.06
N LEU A 371 -39.19 -9.66 23.86
CA LEU A 371 -38.13 -9.62 24.88
C LEU A 371 -37.82 -8.17 25.31
N LEU A 372 -37.75 -7.22 24.37
CA LEU A 372 -37.57 -5.80 24.67
C LEU A 372 -38.75 -5.23 25.47
N SER A 373 -39.98 -5.64 25.15
CA SER A 373 -41.18 -5.21 25.87
C SER A 373 -41.22 -5.78 27.31
N GLU A 374 -40.85 -7.04 27.49
CA GLU A 374 -40.74 -7.68 28.80
C GLU A 374 -39.62 -7.02 29.64
N ALA A 375 -38.49 -6.68 29.04
CA ALA A 375 -37.41 -5.95 29.72
C ALA A 375 -37.88 -4.56 30.21
N SER A 376 -38.62 -3.82 29.38
CA SER A 376 -39.21 -2.53 29.77
C SER A 376 -40.24 -2.68 30.90
N GLN A 377 -41.08 -3.72 30.83
CA GLN A 377 -42.06 -4.03 31.88
C GLN A 377 -41.38 -4.40 33.20
N LEU A 378 -40.31 -5.21 33.15
CA LEU A 378 -39.56 -5.60 34.35
C LEU A 378 -38.94 -4.40 35.05
N LEU A 379 -38.34 -3.47 34.31
CA LEU A 379 -37.77 -2.24 34.88
C LEU A 379 -38.85 -1.38 35.58
N LYS A 380 -40.04 -1.25 34.99
CA LYS A 380 -41.17 -0.52 35.61
C LYS A 380 -41.64 -1.19 36.90
N VAL A 381 -41.71 -2.51 36.93
CA VAL A 381 -42.09 -3.25 38.14
C VAL A 381 -41.01 -3.12 39.21
N GLN A 382 -39.73 -3.21 38.84
CA GLN A 382 -38.61 -3.01 39.76
C GLN A 382 -38.59 -1.60 40.37
N GLU A 383 -38.85 -0.57 39.56
CA GLU A 383 -38.96 0.81 40.06
C GLU A 383 -40.11 0.97 41.06
N ALA A 384 -41.25 0.32 40.83
CA ALA A 384 -42.36 0.32 41.78
C ALA A 384 -42.00 -0.43 43.08
N LEU A 385 -41.26 -1.54 42.97
CA LEU A 385 -40.79 -2.30 44.14
C LEU A 385 -39.79 -1.51 44.99
N ASP A 386 -38.88 -0.75 44.37
CA ASP A 386 -37.93 0.13 45.06
C ASP A 386 -38.64 1.26 45.82
N LYS A 387 -39.78 1.74 45.32
CA LYS A 387 -40.61 2.76 46.01
C LYS A 387 -41.44 2.17 47.15
N ASP A 388 -42.00 0.97 46.95
CA ASP A 388 -42.94 0.35 47.89
C ASP A 388 -42.25 -0.38 49.06
N ILE A 389 -41.01 -0.84 48.87
CA ILE A 389 -40.28 -1.66 49.85
C ILE A 389 -39.23 -0.75 50.53
N ALA A 390 -39.50 -0.36 51.78
CA ALA A 390 -38.64 0.55 52.54
C ALA A 390 -37.27 -0.04 52.96
N ASP A 391 -37.11 -1.36 52.85
CA ASP A 391 -35.82 -2.02 53.02
C ASP A 391 -34.97 -1.72 51.78
N ARG A 392 -33.92 -0.88 51.93
CA ARG A 392 -32.89 -0.42 50.96
C ARG A 392 -32.36 -1.47 49.96
N SER A 393 -33.24 -2.11 49.22
CA SER A 393 -33.00 -3.26 48.37
C SER A 393 -33.16 -2.77 46.96
N GLU A 394 -32.06 -2.43 46.29
CA GLU A 394 -32.09 -1.98 44.90
C GLU A 394 -32.53 -3.14 43.99
N PHE A 395 -33.76 -3.10 43.48
CA PHE A 395 -34.31 -4.12 42.57
C PHE A 395 -34.03 -3.79 41.11
N VAL A 396 -33.90 -2.51 40.75
CA VAL A 396 -33.65 -2.09 39.37
C VAL A 396 -32.36 -2.71 38.80
N GLY A 397 -32.48 -3.31 37.62
CA GLY A 397 -31.36 -3.89 36.88
C GLY A 397 -31.09 -5.37 37.16
N LEU A 398 -31.79 -5.97 38.13
CA LEU A 398 -31.73 -7.41 38.37
C LEU A 398 -32.42 -8.19 37.26
N SER A 399 -32.00 -9.44 37.06
CA SER A 399 -32.79 -10.37 36.24
C SER A 399 -34.13 -10.71 36.92
N LEU A 400 -35.10 -11.20 36.16
CA LEU A 400 -36.39 -11.66 36.71
C LEU A 400 -36.18 -12.72 37.81
N ASN A 401 -35.23 -13.64 37.59
CA ASN A 401 -34.89 -14.71 38.54
C ASN A 401 -34.36 -14.15 39.86
N GLU A 402 -33.43 -13.19 39.79
CA GLU A 402 -32.85 -12.53 40.97
C GLU A 402 -33.89 -11.67 41.69
N THR A 403 -34.76 -11.00 40.95
CA THR A 403 -35.87 -10.20 41.49
C THR A 403 -36.80 -11.09 42.33
N ILE A 404 -37.23 -12.23 41.78
CA ILE A 404 -38.07 -13.21 42.48
C ILE A 404 -37.34 -13.81 43.69
N TYR A 405 -36.07 -14.21 43.53
CA TYR A 405 -35.27 -14.74 44.64
C TYR A 405 -35.16 -13.75 45.80
N ARG A 406 -34.86 -12.47 45.50
CA ARG A 406 -34.72 -11.41 46.50
C ARG A 406 -36.05 -11.11 47.18
N LEU A 407 -37.17 -11.06 46.44
CA LEU A 407 -38.51 -10.87 47.02
C LEU A 407 -38.90 -11.98 47.99
N ILE A 408 -38.63 -13.25 47.65
CA ILE A 408 -38.92 -14.38 48.53
C ILE A 408 -38.03 -14.31 49.79
N ARG A 409 -36.75 -13.99 49.62
CA ARG A 409 -35.81 -13.81 50.74
C ARG A 409 -36.24 -12.70 51.69
N SER A 410 -36.78 -11.59 51.16
CA SER A 410 -37.30 -10.48 51.95
C SER A 410 -38.72 -10.73 52.51
N GLY A 411 -39.31 -11.91 52.29
CA GLY A 411 -40.63 -12.28 52.85
C GLY A 411 -41.85 -11.85 52.01
N TYR A 412 -41.65 -11.30 50.81
CA TYR A 412 -42.72 -10.87 49.91
C TYR A 412 -43.16 -11.98 48.93
N GLY A 413 -43.42 -13.19 49.43
CA GLY A 413 -43.74 -14.37 48.60
C GLY A 413 -44.96 -14.20 47.69
N LYS A 414 -46.00 -13.49 48.14
CA LYS A 414 -47.19 -13.19 47.32
C LYS A 414 -46.88 -12.30 46.10
N ARG A 415 -45.97 -11.32 46.26
CA ARG A 415 -45.51 -10.45 45.15
C ARG A 415 -44.66 -11.24 44.17
N ALA A 416 -43.80 -12.14 44.67
CA ALA A 416 -43.02 -13.05 43.83
C ALA A 416 -43.90 -13.98 42.98
N GLN A 417 -45.00 -14.50 43.55
CA GLN A 417 -45.96 -15.33 42.80
C GLN A 417 -46.73 -14.53 41.74
N LYS A 418 -47.04 -13.25 41.99
CA LYS A 418 -47.62 -12.36 40.98
C LYS A 418 -46.66 -12.12 39.80
N LEU A 419 -45.37 -11.90 40.08
CA LEU A 419 -44.35 -11.79 39.03
C LEU A 419 -44.19 -13.08 38.22
N GLN A 420 -44.28 -14.24 38.87
CA GLN A 420 -44.23 -15.54 38.19
C GLN A 420 -45.36 -15.65 37.13
N SER A 421 -46.59 -15.29 37.50
CA SER A 421 -47.73 -15.39 36.57
C SER A 421 -47.68 -14.33 35.47
N GLU A 422 -47.25 -13.10 35.79
CA GLU A 422 -47.15 -11.98 34.86
C GLU A 422 -46.13 -12.23 33.75
N PHE A 423 -44.94 -12.74 34.08
CA PHE A 423 -43.88 -13.05 33.12
C PHE A 423 -43.92 -14.50 32.59
N LYS A 424 -44.96 -15.27 32.93
CA LYS A 424 -45.15 -16.68 32.52
C LYS A 424 -43.90 -17.54 32.79
N MET A 425 -43.26 -17.35 33.95
CA MET A 425 -42.08 -18.11 34.33
C MET A 425 -42.42 -19.61 34.49
N PRO A 426 -41.61 -20.53 33.95
CA PRO A 426 -41.84 -21.97 34.13
C PRO A 426 -41.94 -22.37 35.61
N ASP A 427 -42.88 -23.24 35.95
CA ASP A 427 -43.08 -23.68 37.33
C ASP A 427 -41.82 -24.31 37.92
N LYS A 428 -41.10 -25.10 37.12
CA LYS A 428 -39.84 -25.74 37.54
C LYS A 428 -38.80 -24.71 38.00
N THR A 429 -38.62 -23.60 37.28
CA THR A 429 -37.63 -22.56 37.63
C THR A 429 -38.06 -21.78 38.87
N TYR A 430 -39.36 -21.46 38.98
CA TYR A 430 -39.89 -20.78 40.16
C TYR A 430 -39.70 -21.61 41.44
N TRP A 431 -39.99 -22.91 41.38
CA TRP A 431 -39.82 -23.83 42.51
C TRP A 431 -38.36 -23.93 42.98
N TRP A 432 -37.40 -23.97 42.05
CA TRP A 432 -35.97 -23.91 42.37
C TRP A 432 -35.57 -22.60 43.05
N LEU A 433 -36.03 -21.46 42.53
CA LEU A 433 -35.73 -20.14 43.11
C LEU A 433 -36.35 -20.00 44.50
N ARG A 434 -37.59 -20.45 44.68
CA ARG A 434 -38.31 -20.43 45.95
C ARG A 434 -37.61 -21.27 47.01
N LEU A 435 -37.21 -22.50 46.68
CA LEU A 435 -36.48 -23.37 47.60
C LEU A 435 -35.15 -22.72 48.02
N ARG A 436 -34.35 -22.25 47.05
CA ARG A 436 -33.07 -21.58 47.34
C ARG A 436 -33.23 -20.33 48.20
N ALA A 437 -34.28 -19.53 47.96
CA ALA A 437 -34.53 -18.31 48.71
C ALA A 437 -34.97 -18.58 50.14
N LEU A 438 -35.86 -19.55 50.36
CA LEU A 438 -36.33 -19.93 51.69
C LEU A 438 -35.25 -20.58 52.55
N VAL A 439 -34.40 -21.42 51.94
CA VAL A 439 -33.21 -21.97 52.61
C VAL A 439 -32.26 -20.84 53.03
N ALA A 440 -31.99 -19.87 52.15
CA ALA A 440 -31.13 -18.74 52.46
C ALA A 440 -31.72 -17.81 53.54
N LYS A 441 -33.05 -17.69 53.60
CA LYS A 441 -33.79 -16.97 54.65
C LYS A 441 -33.86 -17.74 55.98
N ARG A 442 -33.51 -19.04 55.99
CA ARG A 442 -33.71 -19.98 57.11
C ARG A 442 -35.18 -20.07 57.56
N ASP A 443 -36.12 -19.91 56.63
CA ASP A 443 -37.56 -19.93 56.90
C ASP A 443 -38.11 -21.36 56.80
N TRP A 444 -37.87 -22.15 57.84
CA TRP A 444 -38.25 -23.57 57.89
C TRP A 444 -39.76 -23.80 57.94
N GLY A 445 -40.53 -22.82 58.43
CA GLY A 445 -41.99 -22.91 58.52
C GLY A 445 -42.65 -22.92 57.14
N GLU A 446 -42.29 -21.98 56.26
CA GLU A 446 -42.78 -22.00 54.88
C GLU A 446 -42.26 -23.23 54.11
N LEU A 447 -41.07 -23.72 54.43
CA LEU A 447 -40.46 -24.88 53.76
C LEU A 447 -41.20 -26.18 54.12
N GLU A 448 -41.65 -26.33 55.37
CA GLU A 448 -42.50 -27.44 55.81
C GLU A 448 -43.86 -27.43 55.11
N GLU A 449 -44.49 -26.25 55.00
CA GLU A 449 -45.76 -26.07 54.29
C GLU A 449 -45.65 -26.42 52.79
N ILE A 450 -44.52 -26.09 52.16
CA ILE A 450 -44.23 -26.54 50.79
C ILE A 450 -44.14 -28.06 50.72
N GLY A 451 -43.47 -28.70 51.69
CA GLY A 451 -43.29 -30.15 51.78
C GLY A 451 -44.58 -30.96 51.99
N ARG A 452 -45.66 -30.32 52.44
CA ARG A 452 -46.99 -30.95 52.58
C ARG A 452 -47.72 -31.14 51.24
N ASN A 453 -47.24 -30.51 50.16
CA ASN A 453 -47.84 -30.69 48.84
C ASN A 453 -47.54 -32.08 48.27
N LYS A 454 -48.51 -32.68 47.55
CA LYS A 454 -48.34 -34.03 46.97
C LYS A 454 -47.45 -34.06 45.73
N LYS A 455 -47.36 -32.96 44.98
CA LYS A 455 -46.63 -32.87 43.71
C LYS A 455 -45.58 -31.75 43.79
N SER A 456 -44.35 -32.06 43.38
CA SER A 456 -43.26 -31.09 43.20
C SER A 456 -42.80 -31.13 41.73
N PRO A 457 -42.83 -30.01 41.00
CA PRO A 457 -42.30 -29.92 39.63
C PRO A 457 -40.81 -30.22 39.50
N ILE A 458 -40.06 -30.15 40.61
CA ILE A 458 -38.61 -30.40 40.68
C ILE A 458 -38.27 -31.77 41.30
N GLY A 459 -39.28 -32.54 41.71
CA GLY A 459 -39.10 -33.77 42.48
C GLY A 459 -38.87 -33.51 43.97
N TRP A 460 -39.26 -34.47 44.81
CA TRP A 460 -39.09 -34.37 46.26
C TRP A 460 -37.70 -34.76 46.74
N GLU A 461 -36.93 -35.53 45.97
CA GLU A 461 -35.58 -35.96 46.37
C GLU A 461 -34.66 -34.77 46.63
N VAL A 462 -34.64 -33.79 45.71
CA VAL A 462 -33.87 -32.54 45.86
C VAL A 462 -34.38 -31.70 47.04
N SER A 463 -35.71 -31.61 47.17
CA SER A 463 -36.35 -30.81 48.21
C SER A 463 -36.07 -31.42 49.60
N GLN A 464 -36.18 -32.74 49.74
CA GLN A 464 -35.89 -33.49 50.97
C GLN A 464 -34.39 -33.49 51.28
N PHE A 465 -33.51 -33.59 50.29
CA PHE A 465 -32.06 -33.53 50.51
C PHE A 465 -31.62 -32.17 51.06
N LEU A 466 -32.11 -31.06 50.48
CA LEU A 466 -31.83 -29.72 50.98
C LEU A 466 -32.47 -29.44 52.34
N THR A 467 -33.70 -29.91 52.57
CA THR A 467 -34.37 -29.77 53.88
C THR A 467 -33.65 -30.58 54.96
N SER A 468 -33.26 -31.82 54.67
CA SER A 468 -32.54 -32.71 55.60
C SER A 468 -31.12 -32.22 55.88
N PHE A 469 -30.38 -31.82 54.86
CA PHE A 469 -29.01 -31.31 54.97
C PHE A 469 -28.96 -29.99 55.76
N CYS A 470 -29.91 -29.08 55.54
CA CYS A 470 -29.98 -27.84 56.30
C CYS A 470 -30.62 -28.00 57.69
N CYS A 471 -31.55 -28.93 57.90
CA CYS A 471 -32.03 -29.28 59.25
C CYS A 471 -30.92 -29.93 60.11
N MET A 472 -29.99 -30.67 59.51
CA MET A 472 -28.80 -31.17 60.22
C MET A 472 -27.84 -30.05 60.64
N HIS A 473 -27.61 -29.05 59.78
CA HIS A 473 -26.75 -27.91 60.13
C HIS A 473 -27.42 -26.89 61.07
N ALA A 474 -28.72 -26.63 60.92
CA ALA A 474 -29.45 -25.69 61.79
C ALA A 474 -29.60 -26.21 63.23
N ARG A 475 -29.65 -27.54 63.43
CA ARG A 475 -29.64 -28.15 64.78
C ARG A 475 -28.26 -28.11 65.45
N ALA A 476 -27.17 -28.00 64.69
CA ALA A 476 -25.81 -27.91 65.22
C ALA A 476 -25.44 -26.50 65.70
N ASP A 477 -26.08 -25.44 65.17
CA ASP A 477 -25.87 -24.05 65.60
C ASP A 477 -26.67 -23.67 66.87
N THR A 478 -27.58 -24.52 67.35
CA THR A 478 -28.43 -24.28 68.53
C THR A 478 -28.06 -25.14 69.75
N SER A 479 -26.87 -25.73 69.78
CA SER A 479 -26.33 -26.50 70.92
C SER A 479 -25.14 -25.82 71.56
#